data_AF-X5KND1-F1
#
_entry.id   AF-X5KND1-F1
#
_cell.length_a   1.000
_cell.length_b   1.000
_cell.length_c   1.000
_cell.angle_alpha   90.00
_cell.angle_beta   90.00
_cell.angle_gamma   90.00
#
_symmetry.space_group_name_H-M   'P 1'
#
loop_
_entity.id
_entity.type
_entity.pdbx_description
1 polymer ?
#
loop_
_entity_poly.entity_id
_entity_poly.type
_entity_poly.pdbx_seq_one_letter_code
_entity_poly.pdbx_strand_id
1 'polypeptide(L)'
;MATQDCCLTTSPSKIPLKILHSYRIQLPSNGCKVHAVVFQTKKNRQLCSPPQEKWVKKLMRKLDMKKPKPSQKRRSMRHRLGRNS
;
A
#
# COMPACT_ATOMS: atom_id res chain seq x y z
N MET A 1 -2.85 18.34 -9.25
CA MET A 1 -3.52 17.90 -8.00
C MET A 1 -3.50 16.38 -8.00
N ALA A 2 -2.63 15.75 -7.22
CA ALA A 2 -2.65 14.29 -7.08
C ALA A 2 -3.77 13.96 -6.10
N THR A 3 -4.89 13.42 -6.60
CA THR A 3 -5.87 12.76 -5.76
C THR A 3 -5.09 11.77 -4.90
N GLN A 4 -5.23 11.84 -3.57
CA GLN A 4 -4.86 10.68 -2.78
C GLN A 4 -5.87 9.62 -3.17
N ASP A 5 -5.51 8.79 -4.17
CA ASP A 5 -6.30 7.67 -4.68
C ASP A 5 -6.38 6.59 -3.60
N CYS A 6 -7.10 6.91 -2.52
CA CYS A 6 -7.49 5.97 -1.50
C CYS A 6 -8.34 4.89 -2.17
N CYS A 7 -8.00 3.62 -1.97
CA CYS A 7 -8.89 2.53 -2.34
C CYS A 7 -10.23 2.67 -1.61
N LEU A 8 -11.30 3.00 -2.34
CA LEU A 8 -12.68 3.02 -1.85
C LEU A 8 -13.26 1.59 -1.84
N THR A 9 -12.89 0.78 -2.83
CA THR A 9 -13.37 -0.58 -3.01
C THR A 9 -12.19 -1.53 -3.18
N THR A 10 -12.29 -2.72 -2.59
CA THR A 10 -11.29 -3.78 -2.76
C THR A 10 -11.80 -4.79 -3.78
N SER A 11 -10.95 -5.18 -4.73
CA SER A 11 -11.31 -6.21 -5.70
C SER A 11 -10.83 -7.57 -5.18
N PRO A 12 -11.70 -8.59 -5.09
CA PRO A 12 -11.32 -9.95 -4.73
C PRO A 12 -10.62 -10.70 -5.89
N SER A 13 -10.39 -10.04 -7.02
CA SER A 13 -9.75 -10.64 -8.20
C SER A 13 -8.32 -11.09 -7.88
N LYS A 14 -8.04 -12.37 -8.08
CA LYS A 14 -6.70 -12.94 -7.89
C LYS A 14 -5.74 -12.35 -8.92
N ILE A 15 -4.75 -11.59 -8.45
CA ILE A 15 -3.75 -10.95 -9.31
C ILE A 15 -2.54 -11.88 -9.44
N PRO A 16 -2.06 -12.21 -10.65
CA PRO A 16 -0.87 -13.02 -10.81
C PRO A 16 0.38 -12.25 -10.34
N LEU A 17 1.19 -12.88 -9.47
CA LEU A 17 2.42 -12.27 -8.94
C LEU A 17 3.39 -11.79 -10.04
N LYS A 18 3.40 -12.46 -11.20
CA LYS A 18 4.32 -12.16 -12.32
C LYS A 18 4.17 -10.73 -12.85
N ILE A 19 2.96 -10.16 -12.79
CA ILE A 19 2.69 -8.80 -13.24
C ILE A 19 2.87 -7.76 -12.14
N LEU A 20 3.03 -8.19 -10.88
CA LEU A 20 3.23 -7.30 -9.75
C LEU A 20 4.67 -6.84 -9.67
N HIS A 21 4.82 -5.55 -9.43
CA HIS A 21 6.09 -4.89 -9.22
C HIS A 21 6.27 -4.52 -7.75
N SER A 22 5.31 -3.82 -7.13
CA SER A 22 5.36 -3.35 -5.73
C SER A 22 4.06 -3.64 -4.99
N TYR A 23 4.06 -3.48 -3.68
CA TYR A 23 2.84 -3.26 -2.91
C TYR A 23 3.01 -2.06 -1.96
N ARG A 24 1.90 -1.45 -1.57
CA ARG A 24 1.80 -0.41 -0.54
C ARG A 24 0.61 -0.71 0.35
N ILE A 25 0.77 -0.54 1.65
CA ILE A 25 -0.31 -0.74 2.61
C ILE A 25 -0.99 0.61 2.86
N GLN A 26 -2.32 0.64 2.73
CA GLN A 26 -3.14 1.79 3.04
C GLN A 26 -3.90 1.51 4.34
N LEU A 27 -3.57 2.28 5.37
CA LEU A 27 -4.20 2.19 6.69
C LEU A 27 -5.32 3.24 6.79
N PRO A 28 -6.41 2.93 7.50
CA PRO A 28 -7.48 3.90 7.68
C PRO A 28 -7.03 5.14 8.49
N SER A 29 -6.04 4.96 9.37
CA SER A 29 -5.41 6.06 10.14
C SER A 29 -4.68 7.10 9.29
N ASN A 30 -4.51 6.85 7.99
CA ASN A 30 -3.76 7.74 7.08
C ASN A 30 -4.68 8.69 6.29
N GLY A 31 -5.96 8.82 6.67
CA GLY A 31 -6.95 9.68 6.02
C GLY A 31 -7.89 8.96 5.04
N CYS A 32 -7.76 7.63 4.88
CA CYS A 32 -8.66 6.82 4.07
C CYS A 32 -9.68 6.10 4.97
N LYS A 33 -10.93 5.88 4.53
CA LYS A 33 -11.94 5.17 5.35
C LYS A 33 -11.75 3.64 5.39
N VAL A 34 -10.95 3.08 4.47
CA VAL A 34 -10.86 1.63 4.23
C VAL A 34 -9.40 1.15 4.35
N HIS A 35 -9.21 0.02 5.04
CA HIS A 35 -7.95 -0.71 5.07
C HIS A 35 -7.78 -1.54 3.79
N ALA A 36 -6.79 -1.20 2.96
CA ALA A 36 -6.55 -1.86 1.69
C ALA A 36 -5.05 -2.02 1.40
N VAL A 37 -4.69 -3.02 0.60
CA VAL A 37 -3.35 -3.19 0.04
C VAL A 37 -3.39 -2.76 -1.42
N VAL A 38 -2.55 -1.79 -1.78
CA VAL A 38 -2.40 -1.30 -3.15
C VAL A 38 -1.23 -2.01 -3.81
N PHE A 39 -1.52 -2.90 -4.74
CA PHE A 39 -0.51 -3.54 -5.57
C PHE A 39 -0.18 -2.67 -6.77
N GLN A 40 1.11 -2.46 -7.04
CA GLN A 40 1.58 -1.75 -8.22
C GLN A 40 2.08 -2.79 -9.22
N THR A 41 1.51 -2.79 -10.41
CA THR A 41 1.90 -3.69 -11.50
C THR A 41 3.08 -3.11 -12.29
N LYS A 42 3.78 -3.95 -13.05
CA LYS A 42 4.84 -3.53 -13.99
C LYS A 42 4.32 -2.60 -15.09
N LYS A 43 3.02 -2.61 -15.37
CA LYS A 43 2.36 -1.70 -16.32
C LYS A 43 1.97 -0.35 -15.67
N ASN A 44 2.56 0.00 -14.53
CA ASN A 44 2.25 1.18 -13.74
C ASN A 44 0.77 1.31 -13.29
N ARG A 45 -0.03 0.24 -13.39
CA ARG A 45 -1.39 0.21 -12.85
C ARG A 45 -1.38 -0.12 -11.36
N GLN A 46 -2.24 0.54 -10.60
CA GLN A 46 -2.47 0.30 -9.18
C GLN A 46 -3.75 -0.53 -9.00
N LEU A 47 -3.69 -1.56 -8.16
CA LEU A 47 -4.79 -2.48 -7.89
C LEU A 47 -5.06 -2.55 -6.40
N CYS A 48 -6.32 -2.36 -6.02
CA CYS A 48 -6.78 -2.40 -4.64
C CYS A 48 -7.19 -3.81 -4.24
N SER A 49 -6.62 -4.34 -3.17
CA SER A 49 -6.93 -5.69 -2.67
C SER A 49 -7.16 -5.70 -1.17
N PRO A 50 -8.05 -6.58 -0.67
CA PRO A 50 -8.37 -6.64 0.75
C PRO A 50 -7.25 -7.34 1.55
N PRO A 51 -6.77 -6.76 2.67
CA PRO A 51 -5.69 -7.34 3.49
C PRO A 51 -6.09 -8.64 4.19
N GLN A 52 -7.39 -8.92 4.29
CA GLN A 52 -7.93 -10.10 4.97
C GLN A 52 -7.72 -11.39 4.16
N GLU A 53 -7.57 -11.28 2.85
CA GLU A 53 -7.47 -12.43 1.95
C GLU A 53 -6.14 -13.16 2.06
N LYS A 54 -6.19 -14.50 2.11
CA LYS A 54 -4.98 -15.36 2.20
C LYS A 54 -4.04 -15.18 1.01
N TRP A 55 -4.59 -15.00 -0.20
CA TRP A 55 -3.78 -14.80 -1.41
C TRP A 55 -3.04 -13.46 -1.40
N VAL A 56 -3.64 -12.41 -0.84
CA VAL A 56 -3.01 -11.08 -0.68
C VAL A 56 -1.79 -11.19 0.22
N LYS A 57 -1.93 -11.85 1.38
CA LYS A 57 -0.78 -12.11 2.30
C LYS A 57 0.33 -12.91 1.61
N LYS A 58 -0.02 -13.92 0.80
CA LYS A 58 0.95 -14.71 0.03
C LYS A 58 1.67 -13.84 -1.02
N LEU A 59 0.96 -12.96 -1.72
CA LEU A 59 1.56 -12.02 -2.67
C LEU A 59 2.50 -11.04 -1.98
N MET A 60 2.10 -10.46 -0.85
CA MET A 60 2.96 -9.57 -0.06
C MET A 60 4.27 -10.26 0.31
N ARG A 61 4.21 -11.48 0.88
CA ARG A 61 5.42 -12.27 1.21
C ARG A 61 6.30 -12.51 -0.02
N LYS A 62 5.71 -12.89 -1.15
CA LYS A 62 6.45 -13.13 -2.39
C LYS A 62 7.08 -11.85 -2.96
N LEU A 63 6.43 -10.71 -2.81
CA LEU A 63 6.98 -9.40 -3.19
C LEU A 63 8.08 -8.94 -2.22
N ASP A 64 7.94 -9.25 -0.92
CA ASP A 64 8.95 -8.99 0.10
C ASP A 64 10.24 -9.77 -0.16
N MET A 65 10.12 -11.05 -0.56
CA MET A 65 11.27 -11.86 -0.99
C MET A 65 11.93 -11.34 -2.28
N LYS A 66 11.19 -10.59 -3.12
CA LYS A 66 11.68 -10.06 -4.40
C LYS A 66 12.23 -8.63 -4.30
N LYS A 67 11.94 -7.89 -3.24
CA LYS A 67 12.41 -6.51 -3.08
C LYS A 67 13.34 -6.38 -1.87
N PRO A 68 14.45 -5.64 -1.97
CA PRO A 68 15.05 -5.08 -0.77
C PRO A 68 14.02 -4.15 -0.12
N LYS A 69 13.73 -4.38 1.16
CA LYS A 69 12.73 -3.71 2.01
C LYS A 69 12.46 -2.26 1.56
N PRO A 70 11.27 -1.94 1.00
CA PRO A 70 10.84 -0.55 0.99
C PRO A 70 10.49 -0.22 2.43
N SER A 71 11.45 0.42 3.09
CA SER A 71 11.27 1.13 4.35
C SER A 71 9.90 1.79 4.31
N GLN A 72 8.98 1.21 5.07
CA GLN A 72 7.75 1.83 5.48
C GLN A 72 8.20 3.18 6.04
N LYS A 73 8.10 4.23 5.21
CA LYS A 73 8.12 5.59 5.70
C LYS A 73 6.90 5.64 6.61
N ARG A 74 7.12 5.22 7.87
CA ARG A 74 6.79 6.00 9.04
C ARG A 74 7.22 7.41 8.65
N ARG A 75 6.35 8.14 7.94
CA ARG A 75 6.27 9.57 8.13
C ARG A 75 5.88 9.67 9.59
N SER A 76 6.93 9.61 10.42
CA SER A 76 6.97 10.23 11.71
C SER A 76 6.36 11.59 11.45
N MET A 77 5.11 11.75 11.89
CA MET A 77 4.57 13.06 12.17
C MET A 77 5.40 13.56 13.37
N ARG A 78 6.64 13.98 13.12
CA ARG A 78 7.33 14.97 13.93
C ARG A 78 7.04 16.29 13.23
N HIS A 79 5.82 16.79 13.38
CA HIS A 79 5.66 18.24 13.41
C HIS A 79 6.23 18.68 14.76
N ARG A 80 7.55 18.88 14.78
CA ARG A 80 8.20 19.68 15.82
C ARG A 80 8.07 21.12 15.35
N LEU A 81 7.02 21.80 15.78
CA LEU A 81 6.81 23.25 15.73
C LEU A 81 6.24 23.61 17.10
N GLY A 82 6.88 24.39 17.98
CA GLY A 82 8.07 25.20 17.78
C GLY A 82 8.80 25.50 19.09
N ARG A 83 10.06 25.88 18.95
CA ARG A 83 10.71 26.85 19.82
C ARG A 83 10.71 28.15 19.04
N ASN A 84 10.05 29.18 19.53
CA ASN A 84 10.56 30.55 19.45
C ASN A 84 9.79 31.47 20.42
N SER A 85 10.43 31.83 21.53
CA SER A 85 10.47 33.15 22.19
C SER A 85 11.24 32.99 23.51
#